data_AF-A0A3M1UCR5-F1
#
_entry.id   AF-A0A3M1UCR5-F1
#
_cell.length_a   1.000
_cell.length_b   1.000
_cell.length_c   1.000
_cell.angle_alpha   90.00
_cell.angle_beta   90.00
_cell.angle_gamma   90.00
#
_symmetry.space_group_name_H-M   'P 1'
#
loop_
_entity.id
_entity.type
_entity.pdbx_description
1 polymer ?
#
loop_
_entity_poly.entity_id
_entity_poly.type
_entity_poly.pdbx_seq_one_letter_code
_entity_poly.pdbx_strand_id
1 'polypeptide(L)'
;MNYGDTGADAILEANGDNIAIPGPGTYAIKLYLHKPDYTYGIELPSFDHRLPFFTQGQSLEINDVSQFTEGYAVAKFTNITSAGTVGSDLTFPDTDFPMFRLADAYLMYAEAVLRGGSGGSMSQALEYVNAVRRRAYTDASGDITEAELTLDFILDERARELLWECHRRTDLIRFGRFSNTSYLWPWKGGKPEGTATDEHYNVFPIPASDIG
;
A
#
# COMPACT_ATOMS: atom_id res chain seq x y z
N MET A 1 -27.78 -10.39 -25.49
CA MET A 1 -26.92 -11.31 -26.24
C MET A 1 -25.70 -11.54 -25.36
N ASN A 2 -25.42 -12.79 -24.98
CA ASN A 2 -24.23 -13.11 -24.17
C ASN A 2 -23.04 -13.30 -25.11
N TYR A 3 -21.87 -12.79 -24.75
CA TYR A 3 -20.63 -13.00 -25.51
C TYR A 3 -19.62 -13.71 -24.62
N GLY A 4 -18.96 -14.71 -25.16
CA GLY A 4 -18.00 -15.58 -24.47
C GLY A 4 -16.87 -15.99 -25.40
N ASP A 5 -16.04 -16.95 -24.98
CA ASP A 5 -14.90 -17.46 -25.74
C ASP A 5 -14.93 -18.98 -25.75
N THR A 6 -15.26 -19.55 -26.91
CA THR A 6 -15.33 -21.00 -27.11
C THR A 6 -14.01 -21.51 -27.68
N GLY A 7 -13.23 -22.18 -26.84
CA GLY A 7 -11.94 -22.73 -27.24
C GLY A 7 -10.73 -22.00 -26.66
N ALA A 8 -10.96 -20.92 -25.90
CA ALA A 8 -9.93 -20.11 -25.25
C ALA A 8 -8.93 -19.54 -26.26
N ASP A 9 -9.43 -19.08 -27.41
CA ASP A 9 -8.63 -18.54 -28.51
C ASP A 9 -8.56 -17.01 -28.52
N ALA A 10 -9.14 -16.38 -27.50
CA ALA A 10 -9.21 -14.93 -27.31
C ALA A 10 -10.05 -14.19 -28.36
N ILE A 11 -11.05 -14.87 -28.92
CA ILE A 11 -12.07 -14.31 -29.81
C ILE A 11 -13.41 -14.32 -29.07
N LEU A 12 -14.22 -13.26 -29.23
CA LEU A 12 -15.55 -13.19 -28.62
C LEU A 12 -16.63 -13.70 -29.58
N GLU A 13 -17.32 -14.79 -29.21
CA GLU A 13 -18.47 -15.30 -29.95
C GLU A 13 -19.80 -15.09 -29.23
N ALA A 14 -20.86 -14.90 -30.01
CA ALA A 14 -22.21 -14.86 -29.48
C ALA A 14 -22.62 -16.23 -28.92
N ASN A 15 -23.06 -16.24 -27.66
CA ASN A 15 -23.35 -17.43 -26.86
C ASN A 15 -22.14 -18.35 -26.65
N GLY A 16 -20.91 -17.80 -26.68
CA GLY A 16 -19.70 -18.54 -26.35
C GLY A 16 -19.62 -18.95 -24.87
N ASP A 17 -18.68 -19.83 -24.56
CA ASP A 17 -18.39 -20.29 -23.19
C ASP A 17 -17.87 -19.14 -22.29
N ASN A 18 -17.87 -19.36 -20.98
CA ASN A 18 -17.29 -18.39 -20.05
C ASN A 18 -15.80 -18.17 -20.35
N ILE A 19 -15.39 -16.90 -20.42
CA ILE A 19 -13.99 -16.51 -20.59
C ILE A 19 -13.14 -17.14 -19.47
N ALA A 20 -12.16 -17.95 -19.86
CA ALA A 20 -11.27 -18.62 -18.93
C ALA A 20 -10.25 -17.62 -18.35
N ILE A 21 -10.15 -17.56 -17.02
CA ILE A 21 -9.12 -16.82 -16.31
C ILE A 21 -8.17 -17.79 -15.60
N PRO A 22 -6.85 -17.52 -15.57
CA PRO A 22 -5.86 -18.44 -15.02
C PRO A 22 -5.93 -18.61 -13.50
N GLY A 23 -6.66 -17.74 -12.80
CA GLY A 23 -6.90 -17.83 -11.36
C GLY A 23 -7.89 -16.77 -10.86
N PRO A 24 -8.21 -16.78 -9.56
CA PRO A 24 -8.95 -15.67 -8.95
C PRO A 24 -8.10 -14.40 -9.00
N GLY A 25 -8.66 -13.29 -9.46
CA GLY A 25 -7.94 -12.01 -9.55
C GLY A 25 -8.76 -10.93 -10.25
N THR A 26 -8.22 -9.71 -10.26
CA THR A 26 -8.75 -8.60 -11.05
C THR A 26 -8.01 -8.57 -12.37
N TYR A 27 -8.74 -8.61 -13.47
CA TYR A 27 -8.19 -8.60 -14.83
C TYR A 27 -8.68 -7.38 -15.59
N ALA A 28 -7.84 -6.84 -16.45
CA ALA A 28 -8.22 -5.87 -17.47
C ALA A 28 -8.54 -6.62 -18.76
N ILE A 29 -9.77 -6.52 -19.24
CA ILE A 29 -10.18 -7.05 -20.55
C ILE A 29 -10.07 -5.92 -21.56
N LYS A 30 -9.19 -6.07 -22.55
CA LYS A 30 -9.01 -5.13 -23.66
C LYS A 30 -9.66 -5.69 -24.92
N LEU A 31 -10.68 -5.02 -25.44
CA LEU A 31 -11.25 -5.35 -26.74
C LEU A 31 -10.48 -4.59 -27.84
N TYR A 32 -9.88 -5.32 -28.79
CA TYR A 32 -9.09 -4.72 -29.85
C TYR A 32 -9.96 -4.33 -31.05
N LEU A 33 -10.52 -3.13 -31.02
CA LEU A 33 -11.41 -2.62 -32.09
C LEU A 33 -10.74 -2.49 -33.47
N HIS A 34 -9.40 -2.54 -33.53
CA HIS A 34 -8.63 -2.52 -34.77
C HIS A 34 -8.46 -3.92 -35.40
N LYS A 35 -8.96 -4.96 -34.73
CA LYS A 35 -9.01 -6.34 -35.24
C LYS A 35 -10.46 -6.64 -35.67
N PRO A 36 -10.68 -7.17 -36.88
CA PRO A 36 -12.02 -7.32 -37.44
C PRO A 36 -12.83 -8.47 -36.84
N ASP A 37 -12.26 -9.23 -35.91
CA ASP A 37 -12.73 -10.51 -35.40
C ASP A 37 -13.11 -10.45 -33.90
N TYR A 38 -13.32 -9.28 -33.32
CA TYR A 38 -13.61 -9.14 -31.88
C TYR A 38 -12.54 -9.76 -30.96
N THR A 39 -11.30 -9.84 -31.43
CA THR A 39 -10.16 -10.25 -30.59
C THR A 39 -10.12 -9.42 -29.31
N TYR A 40 -9.94 -10.09 -28.18
CA TYR A 40 -9.72 -9.46 -26.90
C TYR A 40 -8.40 -9.92 -26.27
N GLY A 41 -7.95 -9.21 -25.25
CA GLY A 41 -6.82 -9.60 -24.41
C GLY A 41 -7.22 -9.55 -22.95
N ILE A 42 -6.77 -10.53 -22.18
CA ILE A 42 -6.86 -10.51 -20.73
C ILE A 42 -5.47 -10.17 -20.20
N GLU A 43 -5.35 -9.06 -19.50
CA GLU A 43 -4.14 -8.71 -18.78
C GLU A 43 -4.42 -8.78 -17.29
N LEU A 44 -3.48 -9.33 -16.52
CA LEU A 44 -3.38 -8.99 -15.10
C LEU A 44 -2.73 -7.60 -15.06
N PRO A 45 -3.47 -6.52 -14.74
CA PRO A 45 -2.80 -5.28 -14.45
C PRO A 45 -1.95 -5.56 -13.19
N SER A 46 -0.64 -5.54 -13.35
CA SER A 46 0.26 -5.52 -12.21
C SER A 46 0.04 -4.19 -11.49
N PHE A 47 -0.50 -4.25 -10.27
CA PHE A 47 -0.60 -3.09 -9.40
C PHE A 47 -0.35 -3.50 -7.95
N ASP A 48 0.08 -2.54 -7.14
CA ASP A 48 0.30 -2.76 -5.71
C ASP A 48 -1.05 -2.91 -5.00
N HIS A 49 -1.38 -4.11 -4.52
CA HIS A 49 -2.66 -4.42 -3.89
C HIS A 49 -2.75 -4.00 -2.41
N ARG A 50 -1.70 -3.41 -1.82
CA ARG A 50 -1.65 -3.15 -0.36
C ARG A 50 -2.57 -2.06 0.14
N LEU A 51 -3.01 -1.15 -0.73
CA LEU A 51 -3.73 0.05 -0.34
C LEU A 51 -5.16 0.07 -0.91
N PRO A 52 -6.14 -0.52 -0.20
CA PRO A 52 -7.54 -0.38 -0.58
C PRO A 52 -8.02 1.02 -0.14
N PHE A 53 -8.15 1.91 -1.12
CA PHE A 53 -8.76 3.23 -0.92
C PHE A 53 -10.25 3.18 -1.25
N PHE A 54 -11.07 3.70 -0.34
CA PHE A 54 -12.46 4.02 -0.62
C PHE A 54 -12.51 5.43 -1.23
N THR A 55 -12.94 5.51 -2.48
CA THR A 55 -12.91 6.76 -3.28
C THR A 55 -14.30 7.27 -3.65
N GLN A 56 -15.35 6.46 -3.46
CA GLN A 56 -16.71 6.85 -3.83
C GLN A 56 -17.19 8.01 -2.96
N GLY A 57 -17.49 9.15 -3.60
CA GLY A 57 -17.89 10.37 -2.89
C GLY A 57 -16.76 11.06 -2.12
N GLN A 58 -15.51 10.68 -2.39
CA GLN A 58 -14.30 11.26 -1.80
C GLN A 58 -13.56 12.11 -2.83
N SER A 59 -12.96 13.22 -2.42
CA SER A 59 -11.93 13.93 -3.20
C SER A 59 -10.54 13.42 -2.85
N LEU A 60 -9.59 13.54 -3.79
CA LEU A 60 -8.19 13.24 -3.51
C LEU A 60 -7.56 14.32 -2.60
N GLU A 61 -7.81 15.58 -2.94
CA GLU A 61 -7.26 16.73 -2.22
C GLU A 61 -8.06 17.02 -0.94
N ILE A 62 -7.34 17.43 0.10
CA ILE A 62 -7.87 17.82 1.40
C ILE A 62 -7.74 19.34 1.54
N ASN A 63 -8.81 20.09 1.28
CA ASN A 63 -8.89 21.54 1.46
C ASN A 63 -9.42 21.92 2.85
N ASP A 64 -10.19 21.04 3.48
CA ASP A 64 -10.71 21.16 4.84
C ASP A 64 -10.58 19.82 5.59
N VAL A 65 -9.69 19.76 6.56
CA VAL A 65 -9.43 18.56 7.40
C VAL A 65 -10.63 18.11 8.25
N SER A 66 -11.66 18.94 8.38
CA SER A 66 -12.90 18.59 9.10
C SER A 66 -13.90 17.83 8.22
N GLN A 67 -13.72 17.83 6.90
CA GLN A 67 -14.59 17.13 5.96
C GLN A 67 -14.05 15.72 5.67
N PHE A 68 -14.75 14.69 6.17
CA PHE A 68 -14.36 13.30 5.92
C PHE A 68 -14.41 12.90 4.44
N THR A 69 -15.17 13.64 3.62
CA THR A 69 -15.24 13.43 2.16
C THR A 69 -14.04 14.01 1.41
N GLU A 70 -13.13 14.69 2.10
CA GLU A 70 -11.91 15.22 1.52
C GLU A 70 -10.69 14.38 1.93
N GLY A 71 -10.11 13.68 0.95
CA GLY A 71 -9.06 12.68 1.13
C GLY A 71 -9.62 11.27 1.03
N TYR A 72 -8.92 10.39 0.30
CA TYR A 72 -9.37 9.00 0.18
C TYR A 72 -9.33 8.27 1.53
N ALA A 73 -10.46 7.65 1.87
CA ALA A 73 -10.56 6.84 3.08
C ALA A 73 -9.82 5.51 2.91
N VAL A 74 -9.22 5.02 3.98
CA VAL A 74 -8.40 3.80 3.97
C VAL A 74 -9.21 2.63 4.52
N ALA A 75 -9.42 1.59 3.70
CA ALA A 75 -10.20 0.41 4.05
C ALA A 75 -9.32 -0.78 4.49
N LYS A 76 -8.13 -0.50 5.04
CA LYS A 76 -7.13 -1.51 5.39
C LYS A 76 -7.58 -2.45 6.50
N PHE A 77 -8.15 -1.89 7.57
CA PHE A 77 -8.72 -2.67 8.67
C PHE A 77 -10.19 -2.90 8.38
N THR A 78 -10.60 -4.16 8.38
CA THR A 78 -11.97 -4.59 8.07
C THR A 78 -12.43 -5.62 9.09
N ASN A 79 -13.74 -5.63 9.37
CA ASN A 79 -14.40 -6.64 10.21
C ASN A 79 -15.09 -7.71 9.34
N ILE A 80 -14.37 -8.17 8.31
CA ILE A 80 -14.77 -9.22 7.38
C ILE A 80 -13.63 -10.22 7.32
N THR A 81 -13.93 -11.50 7.52
CA THR A 81 -12.95 -12.57 7.47
C THR A 81 -12.41 -12.78 6.05
N SER A 82 -11.29 -13.49 5.91
CA SER A 82 -10.75 -13.86 4.60
C SER A 82 -11.71 -14.71 3.75
N ALA A 83 -12.70 -15.36 4.36
CA ALA A 83 -13.76 -16.09 3.67
C ALA A 83 -14.97 -15.19 3.29
N GLY A 84 -14.88 -13.88 3.50
CA GLY A 84 -15.95 -12.92 3.20
C GLY A 84 -17.09 -12.91 4.22
N THR A 85 -16.92 -13.53 5.38
CA THR A 85 -17.94 -13.55 6.44
C THR A 85 -17.79 -12.32 7.32
N VAL A 86 -18.90 -11.67 7.68
CA VAL A 86 -18.89 -10.54 8.62
C VAL A 86 -18.49 -11.03 10.02
N GLY A 87 -17.78 -10.19 10.79
CA GLY A 87 -17.41 -10.48 12.17
C GLY A 87 -18.60 -10.74 13.09
N SER A 88 -18.32 -11.24 14.29
CA SER A 88 -19.31 -11.69 15.27
C SER A 88 -20.24 -10.59 15.77
N ASP A 89 -19.78 -9.34 15.77
CA ASP A 89 -20.52 -8.14 16.12
C ASP A 89 -20.33 -7.05 15.04
N LEU A 90 -21.39 -6.25 14.78
CA LEU A 90 -21.37 -5.21 13.75
C LEU A 90 -20.70 -3.91 14.19
N THR A 91 -20.50 -3.73 15.49
CA THR A 91 -19.95 -2.52 16.13
C THR A 91 -18.54 -2.76 16.65
N PHE A 92 -18.31 -3.93 17.29
CA PHE A 92 -17.03 -4.29 17.88
C PHE A 92 -16.32 -5.31 16.98
N PRO A 93 -15.16 -4.97 16.40
CA PRO A 93 -14.50 -5.84 15.43
C PRO A 93 -13.81 -7.03 16.10
N ASP A 94 -13.81 -8.16 15.41
CA ASP A 94 -13.02 -9.35 15.78
C ASP A 94 -11.53 -9.19 15.38
N THR A 95 -11.21 -8.17 14.58
CA THR A 95 -9.92 -7.99 13.93
C THR A 95 -8.80 -7.69 14.93
N ASP A 96 -7.81 -8.59 14.99
CA ASP A 96 -6.59 -8.39 15.77
C ASP A 96 -5.74 -7.24 15.22
N PHE A 97 -5.04 -6.52 16.10
CA PHE A 97 -4.03 -5.55 15.71
C PHE A 97 -2.65 -6.21 15.61
N PRO A 98 -2.03 -6.30 14.42
CA PRO A 98 -0.76 -7.00 14.24
C PRO A 98 0.42 -6.13 14.70
N MET A 99 0.64 -6.06 16.02
CA MET A 99 1.69 -5.24 16.62
C MET A 99 3.10 -5.56 16.08
N PHE A 100 3.36 -6.83 15.77
CA PHE A 100 4.59 -7.29 15.14
C PHE A 100 4.26 -8.23 13.99
N ARG A 101 4.99 -8.08 12.88
CA ARG A 101 4.85 -8.95 11.72
C ARG A 101 6.14 -9.05 10.93
N LEU A 102 6.29 -10.17 10.21
CA LEU A 102 7.52 -10.52 9.50
C LEU A 102 7.99 -9.46 8.50
N ALA A 103 7.05 -8.83 7.79
CA ALA A 103 7.40 -7.81 6.80
C ALA A 103 7.99 -6.52 7.44
N ASP A 104 7.66 -6.19 8.70
CA ASP A 104 8.39 -5.12 9.41
C ASP A 104 9.83 -5.54 9.69
N ALA A 105 10.07 -6.78 10.14
CA ALA A 105 11.41 -7.31 10.37
C ALA A 105 12.27 -7.33 9.09
N TYR A 106 11.68 -7.67 7.94
CA TYR A 106 12.33 -7.63 6.64
C TYR A 106 12.76 -6.22 6.25
N LEU A 107 11.86 -5.23 6.41
CA LEU A 107 12.18 -3.84 6.10
C LEU A 107 13.18 -3.24 7.10
N MET A 108 13.13 -3.63 8.38
CA MET A 108 14.13 -3.25 9.38
C MET A 108 15.51 -3.82 9.04
N TYR A 109 15.59 -5.08 8.60
CA TYR A 109 16.84 -5.69 8.15
C TYR A 109 17.45 -4.92 6.97
N ALA A 110 16.63 -4.63 5.95
CA ALA A 110 17.09 -3.88 4.78
C ALA A 110 17.56 -2.47 5.14
N GLU A 111 16.84 -1.76 6.01
CA GLU A 111 17.26 -0.46 6.53
C GLU A 111 18.60 -0.56 7.27
N ALA A 112 18.77 -1.55 8.15
CA ALA A 112 19.99 -1.72 8.93
C ALA A 112 21.21 -2.00 8.04
N VAL A 113 21.07 -2.83 7.01
CA VAL A 113 22.12 -3.09 6.02
C VAL A 113 22.49 -1.82 5.26
N LEU A 114 21.51 -1.04 4.79
CA LEU A 114 21.76 0.23 4.08
C LEU A 114 22.44 1.28 4.97
N ARG A 115 22.24 1.23 6.29
CA ARG A 115 22.92 2.08 7.27
C ARG A 115 24.31 1.56 7.67
N GLY A 116 24.81 0.50 7.04
CA GLY A 116 26.14 -0.06 7.28
C GLY A 116 26.22 -1.03 8.47
N GLY A 117 25.10 -1.60 8.89
CA GLY A 117 25.07 -2.65 9.92
C GLY A 117 25.90 -3.88 9.52
N SER A 118 26.62 -4.47 10.48
CA SER A 118 27.38 -5.70 10.28
C SER A 118 26.52 -6.95 10.53
N GLY A 119 26.82 -8.05 9.83
CA GLY A 119 26.09 -9.32 9.97
C GLY A 119 24.93 -9.51 8.98
N GLY A 120 24.71 -8.58 8.07
CA GLY A 120 23.79 -8.72 6.94
C GLY A 120 24.45 -8.52 5.58
N SER A 121 23.70 -8.75 4.51
CA SER A 121 24.17 -8.53 3.12
C SER A 121 23.14 -7.78 2.29
N MET A 122 23.62 -7.02 1.29
CA MET A 122 22.76 -6.27 0.39
C MET A 122 21.85 -7.19 -0.43
N SER A 123 22.39 -8.34 -0.86
CA SER A 123 21.62 -9.36 -1.58
C SER A 123 20.45 -9.90 -0.73
N GLN A 124 20.66 -10.15 0.57
CA GLN A 124 19.59 -10.61 1.46
C GLN A 124 18.56 -9.50 1.73
N ALA A 125 19.01 -8.25 1.87
CA ALA A 125 18.12 -7.10 2.03
C ALA A 125 17.20 -6.95 0.81
N LEU A 126 17.76 -7.06 -0.40
CA LEU A 126 17.01 -7.03 -1.65
C LEU A 126 16.01 -8.18 -1.75
N GLU A 127 16.41 -9.39 -1.39
CA GLU A 127 15.52 -10.55 -1.37
C GLU A 127 14.31 -10.32 -0.44
N TYR A 128 14.54 -9.81 0.78
CA TYR A 128 13.48 -9.54 1.73
C TYR A 128 12.54 -8.42 1.27
N VAL A 129 13.07 -7.34 0.70
CA VAL A 129 12.25 -6.26 0.14
C VAL A 129 11.41 -6.77 -1.03
N ASN A 130 12.00 -7.53 -1.95
CA ASN A 130 11.28 -8.11 -3.07
C ASN A 130 10.27 -9.18 -2.61
N ALA A 131 10.51 -9.92 -1.53
CA ALA A 131 9.50 -10.81 -0.95
C ALA A 131 8.25 -10.05 -0.47
N VAL A 132 8.43 -8.89 0.19
CA VAL A 132 7.32 -8.02 0.59
C VAL A 132 6.56 -7.50 -0.63
N ARG A 133 7.29 -7.07 -1.66
CA ARG A 133 6.71 -6.52 -2.90
C ARG A 133 6.01 -7.58 -3.74
N ARG A 134 6.57 -8.77 -3.90
CA ARG A 134 5.91 -9.88 -4.59
C ARG A 134 4.60 -10.28 -3.94
N ARG A 135 4.53 -10.29 -2.61
CA ARG A 135 3.26 -10.51 -1.89
C ARG A 135 2.25 -9.39 -2.17
N ALA A 136 2.71 -8.16 -2.36
CA ALA A 136 1.87 -7.01 -2.67
C ALA A 136 1.37 -6.97 -4.12
N TYR A 137 2.20 -7.39 -5.08
CA TYR A 137 1.91 -7.36 -6.52
C TYR A 137 1.40 -8.70 -7.06
N THR A 138 1.41 -9.75 -6.22
CA THR A 138 1.07 -11.14 -6.56
C THR A 138 2.02 -11.85 -7.54
N ASP A 139 3.07 -11.17 -7.99
CA ASP A 139 4.12 -11.70 -8.87
C ASP A 139 5.43 -10.87 -8.73
N ALA A 140 6.41 -11.10 -9.61
CA ALA A 140 7.70 -10.40 -9.62
C ALA A 140 7.70 -9.03 -10.32
N SER A 141 6.56 -8.56 -10.84
CA SER A 141 6.48 -7.26 -11.55
C SER A 141 6.76 -6.06 -10.65
N GLY A 142 6.54 -6.22 -9.34
CA GLY A 142 6.89 -5.24 -8.33
C GLY A 142 8.36 -5.28 -7.91
N ASP A 143 9.17 -6.23 -8.36
CA ASP A 143 10.56 -6.33 -7.91
C ASP A 143 11.36 -5.07 -8.23
N ILE A 144 12.27 -4.73 -7.32
CA ILE A 144 13.30 -3.72 -7.54
C ILE A 144 14.67 -4.37 -7.67
N THR A 145 15.60 -3.61 -8.22
CA THR A 145 17.02 -3.91 -8.31
C THR A 145 17.77 -3.42 -7.08
N GLU A 146 18.99 -3.90 -6.88
CA GLU A 146 19.86 -3.43 -5.79
C GLU A 146 20.14 -1.91 -5.87
N ALA A 147 20.24 -1.35 -7.08
CA ALA A 147 20.49 0.07 -7.29
C ALA A 147 19.32 0.97 -6.85
N GLU A 148 18.10 0.44 -6.86
CA GLU A 148 16.88 1.14 -6.43
C GLU A 148 16.68 1.04 -4.91
N LEU A 149 17.32 0.07 -4.25
CA LEU A 149 17.24 -0.14 -2.81
C LEU A 149 18.05 0.94 -2.08
N THR A 150 17.37 2.05 -1.79
CA THR A 150 17.93 3.21 -1.08
C THR A 150 17.20 3.47 0.25
N LEU A 151 17.76 4.34 1.10
CA LEU A 151 17.08 4.75 2.33
C LEU A 151 15.75 5.44 2.06
N ASP A 152 15.69 6.34 1.08
CA ASP A 152 14.43 6.99 0.70
C ASP A 152 13.41 5.96 0.16
N PHE A 153 13.87 4.97 -0.62
CA PHE A 153 13.02 3.84 -1.02
C PHE A 153 12.46 3.08 0.18
N ILE A 154 13.28 2.75 1.18
CA ILE A 154 12.83 2.06 2.39
C ILE A 154 11.80 2.89 3.17
N LEU A 155 12.02 4.20 3.31
CA LEU A 155 11.06 5.06 4.02
C LEU A 155 9.68 5.06 3.34
N ASP A 156 9.67 5.07 2.01
CA ASP A 156 8.44 5.02 1.23
C ASP A 156 7.82 3.61 1.24
N GLU A 157 8.64 2.56 1.19
CA GLU A 157 8.17 1.17 1.23
C GLU A 157 7.56 0.82 2.59
N ARG A 158 8.15 1.32 3.68
CA ARG A 158 7.55 1.26 5.01
C ARG A 158 6.23 2.02 5.08
N ALA A 159 6.08 3.14 4.37
CA ALA A 159 4.81 3.87 4.30
C ALA A 159 3.72 3.03 3.61
N ARG A 160 4.03 2.42 2.46
CA ARG A 160 3.11 1.54 1.72
C ARG A 160 2.76 0.29 2.52
N GLU A 161 3.76 -0.35 3.09
CA GLU A 161 3.62 -1.62 3.79
C GLU A 161 2.89 -1.46 5.13
N LEU A 162 3.33 -0.51 5.97
CA LEU A 162 2.95 -0.36 7.38
C LEU A 162 1.96 0.80 7.61
N LEU A 163 1.25 1.26 6.55
CA LEU A 163 0.24 2.31 6.66
C LEU A 163 -0.76 1.98 7.78
N TRP A 164 -1.05 2.94 8.65
CA TRP A 164 -2.02 2.81 9.76
C TRP A 164 -1.67 1.75 10.82
N GLU A 165 -0.42 1.30 10.88
CA GLU A 165 0.05 0.34 11.91
C GLU A 165 0.97 1.00 12.96
N CYS A 166 0.80 2.30 13.22
CA CYS A 166 1.52 3.03 14.29
C CYS A 166 3.06 3.17 14.14
N HIS A 167 3.65 2.87 12.98
CA HIS A 167 5.11 3.02 12.77
C HIS A 167 5.55 4.41 12.25
N ARG A 168 4.68 5.11 11.50
CA ARG A 168 5.08 6.21 10.63
C ARG A 168 5.80 7.36 11.33
N ARG A 169 5.34 7.79 12.52
CA ARG A 169 5.98 8.87 13.28
C ARG A 169 7.42 8.50 13.66
N THR A 170 7.61 7.31 14.22
CA THR A 170 8.92 6.80 14.64
C THR A 170 9.87 6.68 13.44
N ASP A 171 9.36 6.21 12.30
CA ASP A 171 10.15 6.12 11.07
C ASP A 171 10.56 7.52 10.56
N LEU A 172 9.64 8.48 10.49
CA LEU A 172 9.96 9.84 10.05
C LEU A 172 11.00 10.51 10.96
N ILE A 173 10.94 10.31 12.28
CA ILE A 173 11.94 10.83 13.22
C ILE A 173 13.30 10.16 12.96
N ARG A 174 13.35 8.83 12.85
CA ARG A 174 14.59 8.07 12.57
C ARG A 174 15.26 8.48 11.25
N PHE A 175 14.48 8.92 10.27
CA PHE A 175 14.97 9.40 8.98
C PHE A 175 15.26 10.90 8.93
N GLY A 176 15.03 11.66 10.00
CA GLY A 176 15.18 13.13 9.97
C GLY A 176 14.17 13.81 9.04
N ARG A 177 12.98 13.22 8.89
CA ARG A 177 11.90 13.66 8.01
C ARG A 177 10.66 14.15 8.77
N PHE A 178 10.69 14.17 10.11
CA PHE A 178 9.56 14.61 10.93
C PHE A 178 9.56 16.14 11.17
N SER A 179 10.52 16.66 11.93
CA SER A 179 10.69 18.09 12.20
C SER A 179 11.84 18.71 11.39
N ASN A 180 11.90 20.03 11.31
CA ASN A 180 13.03 20.81 10.76
C ASN A 180 13.59 20.25 9.43
N THR A 181 12.70 19.94 8.49
CA THR A 181 13.04 19.23 7.25
C THR A 181 12.24 19.79 6.08
N SER A 182 12.76 19.63 4.87
CA SER A 182 12.06 19.94 3.62
C SER A 182 11.09 18.83 3.17
N TYR A 183 11.02 17.72 3.91
CA TYR A 183 10.01 16.69 3.67
C TYR A 183 8.66 17.15 4.22
N LEU A 184 7.82 17.67 3.32
CA LEU A 184 6.51 18.24 3.63
C LEU A 184 5.41 17.33 3.10
N TRP A 185 4.31 17.25 3.84
CA TRP A 185 3.07 16.60 3.42
C TRP A 185 1.90 17.53 3.71
N PRO A 186 0.75 17.36 3.04
CA PRO A 186 -0.40 18.22 3.24
C PRO A 186 -0.77 18.33 4.72
N TRP A 187 -1.07 19.55 5.17
CA TRP A 187 -1.45 19.85 6.55
C TRP A 187 -0.37 19.66 7.62
N LYS A 188 0.88 19.33 7.25
CA LYS A 188 1.99 19.34 8.20
C LYS A 188 2.15 20.73 8.83
N GLY A 189 2.23 20.79 10.16
CA GLY A 189 2.35 22.06 10.87
C GLY A 189 1.13 22.97 10.74
N GLY A 190 -0.03 22.44 10.32
CA GLY A 190 -1.29 23.20 10.22
C GLY A 190 -1.40 24.08 8.99
N LYS A 191 -0.63 23.81 7.92
CA LYS A 191 -0.68 24.54 6.64
C LYS A 191 -1.04 23.59 5.50
N PRO A 192 -1.99 23.93 4.60
CA PRO A 192 -2.39 23.05 3.48
C PRO A 192 -1.19 22.50 2.69
N GLU A 193 -0.24 23.36 2.36
CA GLU A 193 1.00 23.04 1.64
C GLU A 193 2.08 22.33 2.49
N GLY A 194 1.85 22.25 3.80
CA GLY A 194 2.81 21.75 4.78
C GLY A 194 3.87 22.78 5.15
N THR A 195 4.30 22.77 6.41
CA THR A 195 5.46 23.55 6.87
C THR A 195 6.32 22.76 7.85
N ALA A 196 7.59 23.13 7.97
CA ALA A 196 8.48 22.52 8.94
C ALA A 196 8.07 22.89 10.37
N THR A 197 8.21 21.94 11.29
CA THR A 197 7.96 22.14 12.73
C THR A 197 9.29 22.10 13.49
N ASP A 198 9.30 22.65 14.71
CA ASP A 198 10.47 22.63 15.58
C ASP A 198 10.85 21.19 16.02
N GLU A 199 12.13 20.98 16.34
CA GLU A 199 12.67 19.67 16.73
C GLU A 199 12.18 19.17 18.08
N HIS A 200 11.74 20.04 19.00
CA HIS A 200 11.19 19.57 20.28
C HIS A 200 9.93 18.71 20.11
N TYR A 201 9.22 18.82 18.97
CA TYR A 201 8.07 17.96 18.65
C TYR A 201 8.45 16.51 18.28
N ASN A 202 9.74 16.19 18.15
CA ASN A 202 10.21 14.81 17.99
C ASN A 202 9.89 13.94 19.22
N VAL A 203 9.64 14.54 20.38
CA VAL A 203 9.17 13.86 21.59
C VAL A 203 7.86 14.50 22.06
N PHE A 204 7.04 13.71 22.74
CA PHE A 204 5.86 14.26 23.41
C PHE A 204 6.28 14.91 24.74
N PRO A 205 5.59 15.98 25.18
CA PRO A 205 5.82 16.56 26.49
C PRO A 205 5.35 15.60 27.59
N ILE A 206 6.00 15.65 28.75
CA ILE A 206 5.43 15.08 29.96
C ILE A 206 4.14 15.85 30.28
N PRO A 207 3.01 15.17 30.56
CA PRO A 207 1.75 15.84 30.87
C PRO A 207 1.90 16.85 32.02
N ALA A 208 1.28 18.03 31.91
CA ALA A 208 1.38 19.07 32.94
C ALA A 208 0.89 18.59 34.32
N SER A 209 -0.08 17.66 34.36
CA SER A 209 -0.55 17.01 35.59
C SER A 209 0.53 16.28 36.37
N ASP A 210 1.62 15.88 35.70
CA ASP A 210 2.67 15.05 36.27
C ASP A 210 3.92 15.88 36.63
N ILE A 211 3.91 17.20 36.36
CA ILE A 211 5.06 18.10 36.59
C ILE A 211 4.90 18.97 37.87
N GLY A 212 3.69 19.15 38.40
CA GLY A 212 3.46 19.85 39.68
C GLY A 212 2.28 20.80 39.69
#